data_AF-A0A2G2Y3R3-F1
#
_entry.id   AF-A0A2G2Y3R3-F1
#
_cell.length_a   1.000
_cell.length_b   1.000
_cell.length_c   1.000
_cell.angle_alpha   90.00
_cell.angle_beta   90.00
_cell.angle_gamma   90.00
#
_symmetry.space_group_name_H-M   'P 1'
#
loop_
_entity.id
_entity.type
_entity.pdbx_description
1 polymer ?
#
loop_
_entity_poly.entity_id
_entity_poly.type
_entity_poly.pdbx_seq_one_letter_code
_entity_poly.pdbx_strand_id
1 'polypeptide(L)'
;MASHHHCSLMIQHRLSPSCSSSIKIASFFMTGKNKVLQKALIFMDQPGINDYKQAFLHGKSISEAGHLVPEVVATIKNSVERLINEAGAKTVMVSGVLPMGCFPGFQTLFPEGDSIGKGRCHKGLNMFARLHNDHLWQAILELRLEHPAVHIIYADYYKAFMAVVKNHAFLGFKTKTLMKACCGSGNGPFNFDVQKKCGEEGVTTCSDRAMYIHWDGFRLTPKALENLIDTLFSKKGFIFPEIKFGEETTAAVERHHSRIHGGVRDTSSIVRHLLCLSQFSIFNYV
;
A
#
# COMPACT_ATOMS: atom_id res chain seq x y z
N MET A 1 8.76 4.55 -29.10
CA MET A 1 7.61 5.14 -28.38
C MET A 1 7.70 4.67 -26.95
N ALA A 2 8.17 5.54 -26.05
CA ALA A 2 8.49 5.18 -24.67
C ALA A 2 7.25 5.30 -23.77
N SER A 3 6.90 4.23 -23.07
CA SER A 3 5.85 4.19 -22.07
C SER A 3 6.37 4.76 -20.74
N HIS A 4 5.87 5.92 -20.34
CA HIS A 4 6.16 6.50 -19.03
C HIS A 4 5.37 5.78 -17.93
N HIS A 5 6.07 5.04 -17.06
CA HIS A 5 5.49 4.45 -15.86
C HIS A 5 5.30 5.53 -14.77
N HIS A 6 4.06 5.80 -14.39
CA HIS A 6 3.71 6.73 -13.31
C HIS A 6 3.87 6.08 -11.93
N CYS A 7 4.87 6.53 -11.15
CA CYS A 7 4.96 6.25 -9.72
C CYS A 7 4.22 7.36 -8.95
N SER A 8 3.12 7.03 -8.26
CA SER A 8 2.42 8.00 -7.41
C SER A 8 3.14 8.13 -6.06
N LEU A 9 3.66 9.32 -5.76
CA LEU A 9 4.29 9.67 -4.48
C LEU A 9 3.24 10.37 -3.58
N MET A 10 3.06 9.90 -2.34
CA MET A 10 2.23 10.62 -1.37
C MET A 10 3.12 11.51 -0.48
N ILE A 11 2.84 12.81 -0.46
CA ILE A 11 3.49 13.79 0.44
C ILE A 11 2.45 14.25 1.45
N GLN A 12 2.67 13.98 2.74
CA GLN A 12 1.86 14.58 3.81
C GLN A 12 2.51 15.87 4.30
N HIS A 13 1.80 16.98 4.09
CA HIS A 13 2.15 18.26 4.68
C HIS A 13 1.32 18.54 5.93
N ARG A 14 1.99 19.10 6.93
CA ARG A 14 1.40 19.98 7.93
C ARG A 14 0.71 21.14 7.18
N LEU A 15 -0.58 21.44 7.45
CA LEU A 15 -1.18 22.78 7.57
C LEU A 15 -2.72 22.78 7.51
N SER A 16 -3.29 23.75 8.22
CA SER A 16 -4.66 24.29 8.19
C SER A 16 -4.51 25.83 8.32
N PRO A 17 -5.49 26.71 7.98
CA PRO A 17 -6.87 26.48 7.54
C PRO A 17 -7.29 27.27 6.28
N SER A 18 -7.84 26.59 5.29
CA SER A 18 -9.00 27.04 4.51
C SER A 18 -9.34 25.94 3.53
N CYS A 19 -10.49 25.31 3.77
CA CYS A 19 -10.98 24.21 2.96
C CYS A 19 -11.58 24.80 1.68
N SER A 20 -10.92 24.61 0.53
CA SER A 20 -11.60 24.40 -0.76
C SER A 20 -10.60 23.96 -1.84
N SER A 21 -10.90 22.82 -2.46
CA SER A 21 -10.55 22.44 -3.83
C SER A 21 -9.13 22.72 -4.34
N SER A 22 -8.23 21.73 -4.22
CA SER A 22 -7.26 21.30 -5.25
C SER A 22 -6.32 20.24 -4.67
N ILE A 23 -6.65 18.95 -4.82
CA ILE A 23 -5.67 17.87 -4.68
C ILE A 23 -4.76 17.98 -5.91
N LYS A 24 -3.61 18.64 -5.76
CA LYS A 24 -2.57 18.64 -6.79
C LYS A 24 -1.83 17.31 -6.70
N ILE A 25 -2.14 16.39 -7.61
CA ILE A 25 -1.28 15.25 -7.94
C ILE A 25 0.02 15.86 -8.48
N ALA A 26 1.05 15.93 -7.65
CA ALA A 26 2.33 16.43 -8.08
C ALA A 26 3.11 15.28 -8.74
N SER A 27 3.01 15.17 -10.07
CA SER A 27 4.06 14.54 -10.88
C SER A 27 5.31 15.40 -10.72
N PHE A 28 6.15 15.06 -9.76
CA PHE A 28 7.35 15.83 -9.45
C PHE A 28 8.50 15.39 -10.36
N PHE A 29 8.69 16.10 -11.47
CA PHE A 29 10.02 16.29 -12.05
C PHE A 29 10.75 17.29 -11.14
N MET A 30 11.40 16.81 -10.07
CA MET A 30 12.18 17.68 -9.18
C MET A 30 13.57 17.91 -9.77
N THR A 31 13.78 19.02 -10.48
CA THR A 31 15.12 19.56 -10.65
C THR A 31 15.46 20.43 -9.44
N GLY A 32 16.40 19.98 -8.61
CA GLY A 32 16.95 20.74 -7.48
C GLY A 32 16.34 20.45 -6.10
N LYS A 33 17.07 20.90 -5.07
CA LYS A 33 16.75 20.65 -3.66
C LYS A 33 15.41 21.25 -3.25
N ASN A 34 14.57 20.45 -2.58
CA ASN A 34 13.27 20.90 -2.07
C ASN A 34 13.25 20.96 -0.53
N LYS A 35 13.09 22.17 0.03
CA LYS A 35 13.05 22.40 1.48
C LYS A 35 11.90 21.67 2.19
N VAL A 36 10.83 21.36 1.47
CA VAL A 36 9.73 20.54 1.97
C VAL A 36 10.20 19.11 2.18
N LEU A 37 10.77 18.50 1.14
CA LEU A 37 11.12 17.08 1.13
C LEU A 37 12.26 16.76 2.09
N GLN A 38 13.10 17.75 2.38
CA GLN A 38 14.12 17.67 3.43
C GLN A 38 13.54 17.49 4.84
N LYS A 39 12.29 17.88 5.07
CA LYS A 39 11.61 17.80 6.38
C LYS A 39 10.45 16.79 6.40
N ALA A 40 10.11 16.21 5.27
CA ALA A 40 8.98 15.30 5.13
C ALA A 40 9.41 13.84 5.30
N LEU A 41 8.48 13.03 5.79
CA LEU A 41 8.49 11.58 5.53
C LEU A 41 7.91 11.37 4.13
N ILE A 42 8.72 10.86 3.22
CA ILE A 42 8.26 10.46 1.89
C ILE A 42 7.87 8.99 1.97
N PHE A 43 6.62 8.67 1.60
CA PHE A 43 6.14 7.30 1.61
C PHE A 43 5.91 6.78 0.20
N MET A 44 6.60 5.67 -0.14
CA MET A 44 6.41 4.89 -1.36
C MET A 44 5.57 3.66 -1.03
N ASP A 45 4.27 3.75 -1.32
CA ASP A 45 3.28 2.72 -1.05
C ASP A 45 3.25 1.66 -2.15
N GLN A 46 3.68 0.45 -1.81
CA GLN A 46 3.70 -0.75 -2.65
C GLN A 46 4.26 -0.51 -4.06
N PRO A 47 5.46 0.10 -4.18
CA PRO A 47 6.03 0.37 -5.50
C PRO A 47 6.23 -0.93 -6.29
N GLY A 48 5.96 -0.91 -7.59
CA GLY A 48 6.05 -2.10 -8.46
C GLY A 48 4.78 -2.95 -8.58
N ILE A 49 3.80 -2.80 -7.67
CA ILE A 49 2.58 -3.64 -7.70
C ILE A 49 1.76 -3.47 -8.98
N ASN A 50 1.75 -2.25 -9.54
CA ASN A 50 1.02 -1.94 -10.77
C ASN A 50 1.67 -2.59 -11.99
N ASP A 51 3.00 -2.68 -12.02
CA ASP A 51 3.77 -3.31 -13.10
C ASP A 51 3.40 -4.80 -13.20
N TYR A 52 3.36 -5.50 -12.06
CA TYR A 52 2.95 -6.91 -12.01
C TYR A 52 1.46 -7.10 -12.31
N LYS A 53 0.61 -6.21 -11.79
CA LYS A 53 -0.83 -6.24 -12.09
C LYS A 53 -1.08 -6.11 -13.60
N GLN A 54 -0.40 -5.17 -14.27
CA GLN A 54 -0.53 -5.02 -15.71
C GLN A 54 0.02 -6.25 -16.44
N ALA A 55 1.18 -6.79 -16.06
CA ALA A 55 1.71 -8.03 -16.63
C ALA A 55 0.70 -9.18 -16.56
N PHE A 56 0.08 -9.40 -15.41
CA PHE A 56 -0.91 -10.46 -15.21
C PHE A 56 -2.22 -10.21 -15.94
N LEU A 57 -2.70 -8.96 -16.02
CA LEU A 57 -3.88 -8.62 -16.83
C LEU A 57 -3.67 -8.86 -18.33
N HIS A 58 -2.42 -8.77 -18.81
CA HIS A 58 -2.05 -9.10 -20.19
C HIS A 58 -1.67 -10.59 -20.38
N GLY A 59 -2.01 -11.45 -19.42
CA GLY A 59 -1.87 -12.90 -19.56
C GLY A 59 -0.48 -13.47 -19.30
N LYS A 60 0.47 -12.67 -18.77
CA LYS A 60 1.77 -13.24 -18.36
C LYS A 60 1.59 -14.22 -17.20
N SER A 61 2.30 -15.34 -17.26
CA SER A 61 2.41 -16.29 -16.16
C SER A 61 3.20 -15.71 -14.98
N ILE A 62 3.11 -16.35 -13.81
CA ILE A 62 3.90 -15.99 -12.62
C ILE A 62 5.41 -16.06 -12.92
N SER A 63 5.84 -17.03 -13.73
CA SER A 63 7.24 -17.21 -14.12
C SER A 63 7.72 -16.04 -15.00
N GLU A 64 6.95 -15.70 -16.03
CA GLU A 64 7.30 -14.59 -16.95
C GLU A 64 7.32 -13.24 -16.25
N ALA A 65 6.37 -12.99 -15.32
CA ALA A 65 6.41 -11.80 -14.48
C ALA A 65 7.61 -11.80 -13.53
N GLY A 66 8.12 -12.97 -13.14
CA GLY A 66 9.32 -13.13 -12.31
C GLY A 66 10.54 -12.43 -12.90
N HIS A 67 10.70 -12.47 -14.23
CA HIS A 67 11.79 -11.80 -14.93
C HIS A 67 11.75 -10.27 -14.82
N LEU A 68 10.60 -9.68 -14.47
CA LEU A 68 10.46 -8.23 -14.27
C LEU A 68 10.97 -7.78 -12.90
N VAL A 69 11.09 -8.68 -11.91
CA VAL A 69 11.41 -8.31 -10.53
C VAL A 69 12.72 -7.52 -10.40
N PRO A 70 13.86 -7.94 -11.00
CA PRO A 70 15.10 -7.20 -10.88
C PRO A 70 15.01 -5.78 -11.43
N GLU A 71 14.38 -5.59 -12.60
CA GLU A 71 14.24 -4.29 -13.25
C GLU A 71 13.30 -3.35 -12.48
N VAL A 72 12.18 -3.88 -12.00
CA VAL A 72 11.24 -3.13 -11.15
C VAL A 72 11.94 -2.68 -9.87
N VAL A 73 12.67 -3.56 -9.18
CA VAL A 73 13.37 -3.21 -7.95
C VAL A 73 14.51 -2.22 -8.19
N ALA A 74 15.26 -2.36 -9.29
CA ALA A 74 16.27 -1.38 -9.68
C ALA A 74 15.66 0.01 -9.93
N THR A 75 14.50 0.06 -10.57
CA THR A 75 13.76 1.31 -10.80
C THR A 75 13.31 1.95 -9.48
N ILE A 76 12.89 1.14 -8.51
CA ILE A 76 12.53 1.61 -7.16
C ILE A 76 13.76 2.17 -6.45
N LYS A 77 14.90 1.44 -6.47
CA LYS A 77 16.17 1.87 -5.90
C LYS A 77 16.58 3.24 -6.47
N ASN A 78 16.64 3.35 -7.80
CA ASN A 78 16.99 4.58 -8.49
C ASN A 78 16.04 5.73 -8.14
N SER A 79 14.74 5.46 -7.99
CA SER A 79 13.76 6.48 -7.58
C SER A 79 14.05 7.01 -6.18
N VAL A 80 14.43 6.13 -5.23
CA VAL A 80 14.83 6.54 -3.89
C VAL A 80 16.13 7.36 -3.92
N GLU A 81 17.14 6.93 -4.69
CA GLU A 81 18.39 7.68 -4.86
C GLU A 81 18.12 9.09 -5.40
N ARG A 82 17.23 9.23 -6.38
CA ARG A 82 16.87 10.56 -6.93
C ARG A 82 16.16 11.43 -5.90
N LEU A 83 15.25 10.87 -5.10
CA LEU A 83 14.62 11.61 -3.99
C LEU A 83 15.67 12.12 -3.00
N ILE A 84 16.69 11.32 -2.71
CA ILE A 84 17.78 11.68 -1.79
C ILE A 84 18.70 12.74 -2.41
N ASN A 85 19.24 12.46 -3.59
CA ASN A 85 20.33 13.22 -4.21
C ASN A 85 19.83 14.50 -4.88
N GLU A 86 18.73 14.42 -5.64
CA GLU A 86 18.19 15.56 -6.39
C GLU A 86 17.29 16.41 -5.48
N ALA A 87 16.36 15.77 -4.78
CA ALA A 87 15.34 16.48 -4.01
C ALA A 87 15.75 16.77 -2.55
N GLY A 88 16.79 16.11 -2.03
CA GLY A 88 17.29 16.29 -0.68
C GLY A 88 16.49 15.57 0.41
N ALA A 89 15.74 14.52 0.06
CA ALA A 89 14.95 13.76 1.02
C ALA A 89 15.82 13.23 2.17
N LYS A 90 15.34 13.39 3.41
CA LYS A 90 16.02 12.92 4.63
C LYS A 90 15.35 11.73 5.29
N THR A 91 14.10 11.46 4.95
CA THR A 91 13.35 10.33 5.49
C THR A 91 12.47 9.75 4.38
N VAL A 92 12.75 8.50 4.01
CA VAL A 92 12.01 7.77 2.98
C VAL A 92 11.54 6.45 3.56
N MET A 93 10.25 6.19 3.53
CA MET A 93 9.66 4.90 3.84
C MET A 93 9.22 4.23 2.55
N VAL A 94 9.60 2.96 2.39
CA VAL A 94 9.23 2.12 1.25
C VAL A 94 8.54 0.88 1.79
N SER A 95 7.29 0.63 1.39
CA SER A 95 6.63 -0.61 1.78
C SER A 95 6.95 -1.75 0.81
N GLY A 96 6.93 -2.98 1.32
CA GLY A 96 6.77 -4.15 0.45
C GLY A 96 5.39 -4.20 -0.19
N VAL A 97 5.21 -5.14 -1.12
CA VAL A 97 3.90 -5.48 -1.67
C VAL A 97 3.13 -6.44 -0.76
N LEU A 98 1.81 -6.31 -0.75
CA LEU A 98 0.89 -7.19 -0.04
C LEU A 98 0.93 -8.62 -0.63
N PRO A 99 0.46 -9.66 0.11
CA PRO A 99 0.39 -11.02 -0.40
C PRO A 99 -0.65 -11.11 -1.54
N MET A 100 -0.17 -10.98 -2.78
CA MET A 100 -1.00 -10.94 -3.99
C MET A 100 -1.96 -12.12 -4.09
N GLY A 101 -1.54 -13.31 -3.67
CA GLY A 101 -2.36 -14.50 -3.69
C GLY A 101 -3.58 -14.44 -2.78
N CYS A 102 -3.67 -13.47 -1.86
CA CYS A 102 -4.85 -13.26 -1.03
C CYS A 102 -5.91 -12.35 -1.67
N PHE A 103 -5.62 -11.72 -2.82
CA PHE A 103 -6.55 -10.76 -3.42
C PHE A 103 -7.49 -11.45 -4.43
N PRO A 104 -8.80 -11.12 -4.42
CA PRO A 104 -9.79 -11.75 -5.30
C PRO A 104 -9.42 -11.64 -6.79
N GLY A 105 -8.87 -10.50 -7.21
CA GLY A 105 -8.51 -10.22 -8.60
C GLY A 105 -7.37 -11.10 -9.10
N PHE A 106 -6.27 -11.19 -8.35
CA PHE A 106 -5.17 -12.07 -8.71
C PHE A 106 -5.58 -13.55 -8.67
N GLN A 107 -6.40 -13.96 -7.70
CA GLN A 107 -6.89 -15.35 -7.66
C GLN A 107 -7.84 -15.68 -8.81
N THR A 108 -8.58 -14.69 -9.32
CA THR A 108 -9.45 -14.87 -10.50
C THR A 108 -8.61 -15.03 -11.78
N LEU A 109 -7.49 -14.31 -11.89
CA LEU A 109 -6.55 -14.42 -13.03
C LEU A 109 -5.75 -15.74 -13.02
N PHE A 110 -5.54 -16.32 -11.85
CA PHE A 110 -4.81 -17.58 -11.67
C PHE A 110 -5.71 -18.62 -11.01
N PRO A 111 -6.70 -19.15 -11.76
CA PRO A 111 -7.61 -20.15 -11.22
C PRO A 111 -6.85 -21.45 -10.93
N GLU A 112 -5.80 -21.79 -11.67
CA GLU A 112 -5.04 -23.03 -11.47
C GLU A 112 -4.15 -22.96 -10.21
N GLY A 113 -4.67 -23.43 -9.07
CA GLY A 113 -3.90 -23.51 -7.82
C GLY A 113 -4.63 -24.15 -6.64
N ASP A 114 -3.87 -24.53 -5.61
CA ASP A 114 -4.35 -25.24 -4.39
C ASP A 114 -5.45 -24.49 -3.58
N SER A 115 -5.77 -23.26 -3.96
CA SER A 115 -6.61 -22.31 -3.21
C SER A 115 -8.08 -22.22 -3.67
N ILE A 116 -8.43 -22.72 -4.87
CA ILE A 116 -9.79 -22.56 -5.42
C ILE A 116 -10.84 -23.08 -4.44
N GLY A 117 -11.82 -22.23 -4.12
CA GLY A 117 -13.01 -22.61 -3.34
C GLY A 117 -12.78 -22.86 -1.85
N LYS A 118 -11.54 -22.78 -1.36
CA LYS A 118 -11.20 -23.05 0.05
C LYS A 118 -11.07 -21.79 0.92
N GLY A 119 -11.23 -20.59 0.33
CA GLY A 119 -11.04 -19.33 1.04
C GLY A 119 -9.59 -19.13 1.52
N ARG A 120 -8.62 -19.66 0.79
CA ARG A 120 -7.18 -19.61 1.10
C ARG A 120 -6.46 -18.76 0.05
N CYS A 121 -5.31 -18.19 0.41
CA CYS A 121 -4.49 -17.47 -0.54
C CYS A 121 -3.75 -18.40 -1.51
N HIS A 122 -3.59 -17.96 -2.76
CA HIS A 122 -2.83 -18.65 -3.80
C HIS A 122 -1.32 -18.66 -3.50
N LYS A 123 -0.72 -19.86 -3.39
CA LYS A 123 0.67 -20.03 -2.96
C LYS A 123 1.69 -19.44 -3.94
N GLY A 124 1.53 -19.66 -5.25
CA GLY A 124 2.46 -19.17 -6.28
C GLY A 124 2.56 -17.64 -6.28
N LEU A 125 1.43 -16.94 -6.39
CA LEU A 125 1.34 -15.49 -6.24
C LEU A 125 1.92 -14.97 -4.90
N ASN A 126 1.71 -15.68 -3.80
CA ASN A 126 2.32 -15.30 -2.51
C ASN A 126 3.83 -15.51 -2.46
N MET A 127 4.35 -16.49 -3.19
CA MET A 127 5.80 -16.69 -3.37
C MET A 127 6.40 -15.61 -4.26
N PHE A 128 5.70 -15.22 -5.32
CA PHE A 128 6.07 -14.09 -6.16
C PHE A 128 6.13 -12.76 -5.39
N ALA A 129 5.11 -12.47 -4.56
CA ALA A 129 5.12 -11.28 -3.70
C ALA A 129 6.32 -11.28 -2.72
N ARG A 130 6.70 -12.45 -2.19
CA ARG A 130 7.91 -12.57 -1.35
C ARG A 130 9.19 -12.36 -2.14
N LEU A 131 9.30 -12.91 -3.36
CA LEU A 131 10.45 -12.68 -4.24
C LEU A 131 10.69 -11.16 -4.46
N HIS A 132 9.65 -10.40 -4.80
CA HIS A 132 9.77 -8.95 -4.90
C HIS A 132 10.23 -8.32 -3.58
N ASN A 133 9.60 -8.68 -2.46
CA ASN A 133 9.92 -8.09 -1.15
C ASN A 133 11.34 -8.42 -0.69
N ASP A 134 11.87 -9.59 -1.01
CA ASP A 134 13.24 -10.00 -0.69
C ASP A 134 14.26 -9.20 -1.51
N HIS A 135 14.02 -9.02 -2.82
CA HIS A 135 14.84 -8.14 -3.66
C HIS A 135 14.78 -6.68 -3.19
N LEU A 136 13.59 -6.18 -2.88
CA LEU A 136 13.40 -4.82 -2.37
C LEU A 136 14.12 -4.62 -1.03
N TRP A 137 14.10 -5.62 -0.15
CA TRP A 137 14.82 -5.56 1.12
C TRP A 137 16.34 -5.44 0.89
N GLN A 138 16.92 -6.20 -0.03
CA GLN A 138 18.34 -6.05 -0.38
C GLN A 138 18.66 -4.65 -0.92
N ALA A 139 17.84 -4.14 -1.85
CA ALA A 139 18.02 -2.79 -2.38
C ALA A 139 17.94 -1.72 -1.27
N ILE A 140 17.05 -1.88 -0.29
CA ILE A 140 16.97 -0.98 0.87
C ILE A 140 18.22 -1.07 1.76
N LEU A 141 18.80 -2.26 1.94
CA LEU A 141 20.05 -2.41 2.68
C LEU A 141 21.21 -1.72 1.96
N GLU A 142 21.31 -1.86 0.65
CA GLU A 142 22.30 -1.14 -0.17
C GLU A 142 22.14 0.37 -0.05
N LEU A 143 20.93 0.89 -0.23
CA LEU A 143 20.63 2.31 -0.11
C LEU A 143 21.01 2.88 1.26
N ARG A 144 20.85 2.10 2.34
CA ARG A 144 21.25 2.52 3.69
C ARG A 144 22.77 2.63 3.83
N LEU A 145 23.52 1.74 3.18
CA LEU A 145 24.98 1.78 3.16
C LEU A 145 25.49 2.96 2.33
N GLU A 146 24.84 3.22 1.18
CA GLU A 146 25.17 4.32 0.27
C GLU A 146 24.79 5.70 0.84
N HIS A 147 23.72 5.76 1.67
CA HIS A 147 23.18 7.00 2.22
C HIS A 147 23.03 6.96 3.75
N PRO A 148 24.13 6.88 4.53
CA PRO A 148 24.08 6.70 5.99
C PRO A 148 23.43 7.87 6.74
N ALA A 149 23.34 9.05 6.12
CA ALA A 149 22.71 10.25 6.68
C ALA A 149 21.21 10.37 6.38
N VAL A 150 20.60 9.35 5.75
CA VAL A 150 19.18 9.32 5.39
C VAL A 150 18.47 8.21 6.17
N HIS A 151 17.30 8.53 6.73
CA HIS A 151 16.45 7.55 7.37
C HIS A 151 15.63 6.79 6.32
N ILE A 152 16.15 5.65 5.85
CA ILE A 152 15.48 4.78 4.89
C ILE A 152 14.78 3.64 5.64
N ILE A 153 13.46 3.60 5.58
CA ILE A 153 12.59 2.76 6.39
C ILE A 153 11.87 1.75 5.48
N TYR A 154 11.86 0.48 5.87
CA TYR A 154 11.07 -0.56 5.23
C TYR A 154 9.80 -0.81 6.01
N ALA A 155 8.66 -0.86 5.31
CA ALA A 155 7.38 -1.24 5.88
C ALA A 155 6.95 -2.63 5.37
N ASP A 156 6.93 -3.62 6.26
CA ASP A 156 6.59 -5.02 5.96
C ASP A 156 5.07 -5.21 5.89
N TYR A 157 4.50 -4.67 4.80
CA TYR A 157 3.08 -4.80 4.47
C TYR A 157 2.64 -6.26 4.38
N TYR A 158 3.52 -7.14 3.90
CA TYR A 158 3.20 -8.56 3.76
C TYR A 158 2.85 -9.20 5.10
N LYS A 159 3.75 -9.07 6.09
CA LYS A 159 3.52 -9.67 7.41
C LYS A 159 2.41 -8.95 8.17
N ALA A 160 2.31 -7.63 8.05
CA ALA A 160 1.23 -6.87 8.68
C ALA A 160 -0.14 -7.32 8.16
N PHE A 161 -0.30 -7.47 6.84
CA PHE A 161 -1.55 -7.96 6.26
C PHE A 161 -1.85 -9.41 6.63
N MET A 162 -0.85 -10.29 6.63
CA MET A 162 -1.05 -11.67 7.06
C MET A 162 -1.47 -11.75 8.53
N ALA A 163 -1.04 -10.83 9.38
CA ALA A 163 -1.53 -10.71 10.75
C ALA A 163 -3.00 -10.24 10.80
N VAL A 164 -3.44 -9.32 9.93
CA VAL A 164 -4.86 -8.94 9.80
C VAL A 164 -5.70 -10.14 9.38
N VAL A 165 -5.27 -10.86 8.34
CA VAL A 165 -5.95 -12.08 7.87
C VAL A 165 -5.99 -13.14 8.96
N LYS A 166 -4.91 -13.37 9.70
CA LYS A 166 -4.87 -14.34 10.80
C LYS A 166 -5.83 -13.98 11.94
N ASN A 167 -5.98 -12.69 12.26
CA ASN A 167 -6.82 -12.21 13.36
C ASN A 167 -8.22 -11.76 12.89
N HIS A 168 -8.63 -12.14 11.67
CA HIS A 168 -9.79 -11.59 10.99
C HIS A 168 -11.07 -11.54 11.85
N ALA A 169 -11.32 -12.59 12.65
CA ALA A 169 -12.56 -12.75 13.40
C ALA A 169 -12.63 -11.75 14.55
N PHE A 170 -11.49 -11.54 15.23
CA PHE A 170 -11.35 -10.55 16.29
C PHE A 170 -11.54 -9.13 15.74
N LEU A 171 -11.09 -8.88 14.51
CA LEU A 171 -11.25 -7.58 13.83
C LEU A 171 -12.65 -7.41 13.19
N GLY A 172 -13.52 -8.41 13.32
CA GLY A 172 -14.91 -8.38 12.84
C GLY A 172 -15.09 -8.70 11.35
N PHE A 173 -14.09 -9.29 10.68
CA PHE A 173 -14.21 -9.79 9.31
C PHE A 173 -14.73 -11.24 9.31
N LYS A 174 -15.63 -11.54 8.38
CA LYS A 174 -16.26 -12.87 8.27
C LYS A 174 -15.35 -13.86 7.54
N THR A 175 -15.17 -15.06 8.11
CA THR A 175 -14.34 -16.13 7.49
C THR A 175 -14.75 -16.45 6.05
N LYS A 176 -16.05 -16.47 5.76
CA LYS A 176 -16.59 -16.80 4.44
C LYS A 176 -16.35 -15.73 3.36
N THR A 177 -15.89 -14.53 3.75
CA THR A 177 -15.70 -13.38 2.86
C THR A 177 -14.23 -12.97 2.75
N LEU A 178 -13.29 -13.64 3.42
CA LEU A 178 -11.88 -13.22 3.50
C LEU A 178 -11.21 -13.03 2.16
N MET A 179 -11.57 -13.86 1.17
CA MET A 179 -11.01 -13.82 -0.19
C MET A 179 -12.05 -13.37 -1.21
N LYS A 180 -13.16 -12.76 -0.79
CA LYS A 180 -14.23 -12.27 -1.68
C LYS A 180 -14.22 -10.76 -1.76
N ALA A 181 -14.45 -10.23 -2.96
CA ALA A 181 -14.70 -8.81 -3.14
C ALA A 181 -16.10 -8.43 -2.63
N CYS A 182 -16.20 -7.29 -1.94
CA CYS A 182 -17.49 -6.73 -1.55
C CYS A 182 -18.23 -6.14 -2.75
N CYS A 183 -17.55 -5.39 -3.60
CA CYS A 183 -18.04 -4.86 -4.86
C CYS A 183 -17.52 -5.72 -6.01
N GLY A 184 -18.41 -6.44 -6.67
CA GLY A 184 -18.03 -7.35 -7.75
C GLY A 184 -19.18 -8.13 -8.33
N SER A 185 -18.83 -9.03 -9.24
CA SER A 185 -19.77 -9.85 -10.03
C SER A 185 -19.11 -11.18 -10.41
N GLY A 186 -19.81 -11.99 -11.20
CA GLY A 186 -19.25 -13.19 -11.81
C GLY A 186 -19.63 -14.51 -11.11
N ASN A 187 -20.39 -14.48 -10.02
CA ASN A 187 -20.88 -15.66 -9.26
C ASN A 187 -19.82 -16.69 -8.85
N GLY A 188 -18.54 -16.40 -9.08
CA GLY A 188 -17.41 -17.25 -8.78
C GLY A 188 -17.01 -17.21 -7.30
N PRO A 189 -16.04 -18.04 -6.89
CA PRO A 189 -15.64 -18.19 -5.49
C PRO A 189 -15.12 -16.89 -4.86
N PHE A 190 -14.67 -15.92 -5.66
CA PHE A 190 -14.07 -14.67 -5.24
C PHE A 190 -14.97 -13.43 -5.42
N ASN A 191 -16.18 -13.61 -5.97
CA ASN A 191 -17.11 -12.52 -6.32
C ASN A 191 -16.42 -11.39 -7.12
N PHE A 192 -15.57 -11.74 -8.08
CA PHE A 192 -14.85 -10.77 -8.90
C PHE A 192 -14.85 -11.21 -10.36
N ASP A 193 -14.99 -10.22 -11.26
CA ASP A 193 -14.94 -10.37 -12.70
C ASP A 193 -13.93 -9.34 -13.23
N VAL A 194 -12.94 -9.80 -13.99
CA VAL A 194 -11.86 -8.94 -14.51
C VAL A 194 -12.40 -7.94 -15.53
N GLN A 195 -13.50 -8.26 -16.21
CA GLN A 195 -14.08 -7.43 -17.26
C GLN A 195 -15.11 -6.42 -16.74
N LYS A 196 -15.54 -6.54 -15.47
CA LYS A 196 -16.57 -5.68 -14.89
C LYS A 196 -16.07 -4.97 -13.63
N LYS A 197 -15.99 -3.64 -13.70
CA LYS A 197 -15.51 -2.81 -12.59
C LYS A 197 -16.63 -2.44 -11.63
N CYS A 198 -16.25 -2.19 -10.38
CA CYS A 198 -17.19 -1.65 -9.38
C CYS A 198 -17.85 -0.35 -9.90
N GLY A 199 -19.18 -0.30 -9.86
CA GLY A 199 -19.97 0.82 -10.39
C GLY A 199 -20.55 0.60 -11.78
N GLU A 200 -20.09 -0.44 -12.52
CA GLU A 200 -20.67 -0.81 -13.82
C GLU A 200 -21.97 -1.61 -13.67
N GLU A 201 -22.76 -1.64 -14.75
CA GLU A 201 -24.04 -2.37 -14.78
C GLU A 201 -23.85 -3.87 -14.53
N GLY A 202 -24.67 -4.43 -13.64
CA GLY A 202 -24.60 -5.83 -13.24
C GLY A 202 -23.50 -6.14 -12.21
N VAL A 203 -22.83 -5.12 -11.67
CA VAL A 203 -21.91 -5.26 -10.53
C VAL A 203 -22.63 -4.85 -9.25
N THR A 204 -22.58 -5.72 -8.23
CA THR A 204 -23.29 -5.50 -6.97
C THR A 204 -22.33 -5.25 -5.83
N THR A 205 -22.82 -4.57 -4.80
CA THR A 205 -22.09 -4.34 -3.56
C THR A 205 -22.65 -5.20 -2.44
N CYS A 206 -21.77 -5.64 -1.53
CA CYS A 206 -22.16 -6.35 -0.33
C CYS A 206 -22.95 -5.44 0.62
N SER A 207 -23.82 -6.03 1.45
CA SER A 207 -24.67 -5.28 2.38
C SER A 207 -23.90 -4.64 3.53
N ASP A 208 -22.76 -5.22 3.95
CA ASP A 208 -21.92 -4.67 5.01
C ASP A 208 -20.43 -4.74 4.64
N ARG A 209 -19.88 -3.57 4.30
CA ARG A 209 -18.47 -3.39 3.93
C ARG A 209 -17.51 -3.69 5.08
N ALA A 210 -17.93 -3.51 6.34
CA ALA A 210 -17.09 -3.71 7.52
C ALA A 210 -16.81 -5.19 7.83
N MET A 211 -17.51 -6.10 7.16
CA MET A 211 -17.32 -7.55 7.27
C MET A 211 -16.38 -8.13 6.21
N TYR A 212 -15.93 -7.31 5.25
CA TYR A 212 -15.08 -7.71 4.12
C TYR A 212 -13.68 -7.10 4.24
N ILE A 213 -12.66 -7.87 3.84
CA ILE A 213 -11.29 -7.37 3.71
C ILE A 213 -11.12 -6.61 2.40
N HIS A 214 -11.70 -7.12 1.31
CA HIS A 214 -11.50 -6.59 -0.04
C HIS A 214 -12.70 -5.77 -0.51
N TRP A 215 -12.44 -4.55 -0.97
CA TRP A 215 -13.46 -3.71 -1.60
C TRP A 215 -13.78 -4.27 -2.99
N ASP A 216 -12.78 -4.43 -3.83
CA ASP A 216 -12.85 -5.04 -5.16
C ASP A 216 -11.76 -6.12 -5.31
N GLY A 217 -11.39 -6.48 -6.54
CA GLY A 217 -10.35 -7.48 -6.80
C GLY A 217 -8.93 -7.08 -6.40
N PHE A 218 -8.64 -5.79 -6.25
CA PHE A 218 -7.29 -5.26 -6.07
C PHE A 218 -7.16 -4.26 -4.91
N ARG A 219 -8.25 -3.91 -4.23
CA ARG A 219 -8.28 -2.91 -3.16
C ARG A 219 -8.86 -3.45 -1.86
N LEU A 220 -8.40 -2.88 -0.74
CA LEU A 220 -8.93 -3.17 0.59
C LEU A 220 -10.16 -2.31 0.89
N THR A 221 -11.01 -2.79 1.79
CA THR A 221 -12.06 -1.95 2.38
C THR A 221 -11.46 -0.91 3.32
N PRO A 222 -12.15 0.22 3.55
CA PRO A 222 -11.81 1.23 4.57
C PRO A 222 -11.33 0.63 5.90
N LYS A 223 -12.13 -0.29 6.46
CA LYS A 223 -11.83 -0.94 7.75
C LYS A 223 -10.61 -1.86 7.66
N ALA A 224 -10.46 -2.62 6.57
CA ALA A 224 -9.30 -3.50 6.40
C ALA A 224 -8.01 -2.71 6.23
N LEU A 225 -8.06 -1.57 5.54
CA LEU A 225 -6.94 -0.67 5.43
C LEU A 225 -6.56 -0.08 6.81
N GLU A 226 -7.53 0.44 7.56
CA GLU A 226 -7.29 0.92 8.92
C GLU A 226 -6.60 -0.17 9.76
N ASN A 227 -7.15 -1.38 9.78
CA ASN A 227 -6.57 -2.50 10.51
C ASN A 227 -5.15 -2.90 10.02
N LEU A 228 -4.86 -2.76 8.73
CA LEU A 228 -3.52 -2.99 8.18
C LEU A 228 -2.53 -1.96 8.72
N ILE A 229 -2.87 -0.67 8.64
CA ILE A 229 -2.01 0.41 9.13
C ILE A 229 -1.84 0.31 10.65
N ASP A 230 -2.92 0.02 11.37
CA ASP A 230 -2.92 -0.24 12.80
C ASP A 230 -1.95 -1.34 13.20
N THR A 231 -1.99 -2.43 12.45
CA THR A 231 -1.14 -3.60 12.66
C THR A 231 0.32 -3.26 12.34
N LEU A 232 0.56 -2.55 11.23
CA LEU A 232 1.87 -2.14 10.75
C LEU A 232 2.65 -1.33 11.80
N PHE A 233 1.97 -0.37 12.46
CA PHE A 233 2.54 0.48 13.51
C PHE A 233 2.37 -0.06 14.93
N SER A 234 1.89 -1.29 15.09
CA SER A 234 1.78 -1.91 16.42
C SER A 234 3.15 -2.25 17.01
N LYS A 235 3.23 -2.37 18.34
CA LYS A 235 4.46 -2.76 19.08
C LYS A 235 5.07 -4.10 18.65
N LYS A 236 4.38 -4.89 17.82
CA LYS A 236 4.87 -6.16 17.25
C LYS A 236 5.83 -5.95 16.06
N GLY A 237 6.03 -4.71 15.60
CA GLY A 237 7.16 -4.32 14.74
C GLY A 237 7.07 -4.85 13.30
N PHE A 238 6.46 -4.08 12.41
CA PHE A 238 6.53 -4.30 10.95
C PHE A 238 7.18 -3.12 10.22
N ILE A 239 7.87 -2.25 10.96
CA ILE A 239 8.59 -1.08 10.45
C ILE A 239 10.05 -1.22 10.84
N PHE A 240 10.96 -1.11 9.87
CA PHE A 240 12.39 -1.39 10.06
C PHE A 240 13.25 -0.29 9.44
N PRO A 241 14.14 0.40 10.19
CA PRO A 241 14.20 0.38 11.65
C PRO A 241 12.92 0.97 12.26
N GLU A 242 12.66 0.66 13.53
CA GLU A 242 11.52 1.21 14.26
C GLU A 242 11.57 2.75 14.27
N ILE A 243 10.44 3.40 13.95
CA ILE A 243 10.35 4.86 14.01
C ILE A 243 10.09 5.26 15.44
N LYS A 244 11.06 5.96 16.05
CA LYS A 244 10.88 6.65 17.31
C LYS A 244 10.35 8.05 17.01
N PHE A 245 9.04 8.27 17.16
CA PHE A 245 8.50 9.62 17.13
C PHE A 245 8.95 10.36 18.39
N GLY A 246 9.63 11.51 18.24
CA GLY A 246 10.06 12.32 19.39
C GLY A 246 8.87 13.05 20.03
N GLU A 247 8.87 13.17 21.37
CA GLU A 247 7.78 13.72 22.19
C GLU A 247 7.27 15.11 21.75
N GLU A 248 8.14 15.99 21.25
CA GLU A 248 7.73 17.31 20.73
C GLU A 248 6.98 17.23 19.39
N THR A 249 7.36 16.27 18.53
CA THR A 249 6.68 16.02 17.26
C THR A 249 5.30 15.41 17.52
N THR A 250 5.22 14.56 18.54
CA THR A 250 3.99 14.00 19.10
C THR A 250 3.00 15.07 19.53
N ALA A 251 3.41 15.97 20.43
CA ALA A 251 2.54 17.03 20.93
C ALA A 251 2.09 18.04 19.84
N ALA A 252 2.89 18.30 18.81
CA ALA A 252 2.54 19.23 17.73
C ALA A 252 1.57 18.61 16.71
N VAL A 253 1.78 17.32 16.39
CA VAL A 253 0.94 16.56 15.46
C VAL A 253 -0.41 16.26 16.10
N GLU A 254 -0.45 15.91 17.39
CA GLU A 254 -1.67 15.74 18.20
C GLU A 254 -2.51 17.00 18.32
N ARG A 255 -1.89 18.15 18.57
CA ARG A 255 -2.58 19.44 18.63
C ARG A 255 -3.20 19.84 17.30
N HIS A 256 -2.57 19.51 16.18
CA HIS A 256 -3.09 19.84 14.86
C HIS A 256 -4.22 18.89 14.42
N HIS A 257 -4.05 17.59 14.65
CA HIS A 257 -5.06 16.57 14.32
C HIS A 257 -6.32 16.69 15.19
N SER A 258 -6.18 16.90 16.50
CA SER A 258 -7.31 17.13 17.41
C SER A 258 -8.13 18.36 17.07
N ARG A 259 -7.52 19.38 16.44
CA ARG A 259 -8.22 20.58 15.94
C ARG A 259 -9.05 20.33 14.68
N ILE A 260 -8.75 19.28 13.90
CA ILE A 260 -9.41 19.00 12.61
C ILE A 260 -10.37 17.82 12.71
N HIS A 261 -10.08 16.80 13.53
CA HIS A 261 -10.81 15.52 13.52
C HIS A 261 -11.35 15.07 14.89
N GLY A 262 -11.16 15.85 15.96
CA GLY A 262 -11.51 15.44 17.32
C GLY A 262 -10.48 14.49 17.93
N GLY A 263 -10.33 14.55 19.25
CA GLY A 263 -9.14 14.11 19.99
C GLY A 263 -8.68 12.66 19.73
N VAL A 264 -7.50 12.56 19.12
CA VAL A 264 -6.71 11.33 19.00
C VAL A 264 -5.40 11.54 19.78
N ARG A 265 -5.06 10.60 20.68
CA ARG A 265 -4.08 10.78 21.77
C ARG A 265 -2.69 10.14 21.54
N ASP A 266 -2.28 9.88 20.29
CA ASP A 266 -0.91 9.40 20.01
C ASP A 266 -0.46 9.74 18.57
N THR A 267 0.78 10.19 18.38
CA THR A 267 1.49 10.31 17.09
C THR A 267 1.35 9.13 16.14
N SER A 268 1.45 7.90 16.67
CA SER A 268 1.25 6.67 15.88
C SER A 268 -0.13 6.70 15.21
N SER A 269 -1.13 7.16 15.96
CA SER A 269 -2.51 7.30 15.50
C SER A 269 -2.70 8.40 14.45
N ILE A 270 -1.77 9.36 14.34
CA ILE A 270 -1.87 10.47 13.39
C ILE A 270 -1.14 10.18 12.09
N VAL A 271 0.03 9.53 12.13
CA VAL A 271 0.61 8.93 10.91
C VAL A 271 -0.33 7.86 10.37
N ARG A 272 -0.96 7.08 11.26
CA ARG A 272 -2.04 6.15 10.92
C ARG A 272 -3.22 6.85 10.23
N HIS A 273 -3.75 7.93 10.82
CA HIS A 273 -4.86 8.68 10.25
C HIS A 273 -4.50 9.31 8.90
N LEU A 274 -3.30 9.89 8.79
CA LEU A 274 -2.88 10.53 7.57
C LEU A 274 -2.61 9.51 6.45
N LEU A 275 -2.03 8.33 6.74
CA LEU A 275 -1.86 7.24 5.76
C LEU A 275 -3.20 6.67 5.31
N CYS A 276 -4.16 6.54 6.23
CA CYS A 276 -5.54 6.25 5.89
C CYS A 276 -6.11 7.34 4.96
N LEU A 277 -6.01 8.62 5.32
CA LEU A 277 -6.55 9.74 4.53
C LEU A 277 -5.93 9.87 3.14
N SER A 278 -4.63 9.63 3.01
CA SER A 278 -3.94 9.72 1.72
C SER A 278 -4.31 8.57 0.79
N GLN A 279 -4.58 7.39 1.35
CA GLN A 279 -5.21 6.32 0.59
C GLN A 279 -6.68 6.63 0.29
N PHE A 280 -7.49 7.16 1.22
CA PHE A 280 -8.88 7.62 1.00
C PHE A 280 -9.02 8.74 -0.04
N SER A 281 -8.01 9.58 -0.24
CA SER A 281 -8.05 10.65 -1.24
C SER A 281 -7.94 10.11 -2.67
N ILE A 282 -7.50 8.85 -2.84
CA ILE A 282 -7.63 8.08 -4.09
C ILE A 282 -9.07 7.55 -4.25
N PHE A 283 -9.85 7.41 -3.17
CA PHE A 283 -11.21 6.85 -3.19
C PHE A 283 -12.29 7.82 -3.71
N ASN A 284 -11.99 9.10 -3.91
CA ASN A 284 -12.94 10.08 -4.47
C ASN A 284 -12.66 10.47 -5.94
N TYR A 285 -11.70 9.80 -6.59
CA TYR A 285 -11.43 9.96 -8.02
C TYR A 285 -11.70 8.64 -8.76
N VAL A 286 -12.94 8.18 -8.68
CA VAL A 286 -13.63 7.41 -9.73
C VAL A 286 -15.04 7.98 -9.82
#